data_AF-A0AAU0UPJ4-F1
#
_entry.id   AF-A0AAU0UPJ4-F1
#
_cell.length_a   1.000
_cell.length_b   1.000
_cell.length_c   1.000
_cell.angle_alpha   90.00
_cell.angle_beta   90.00
_cell.angle_gamma   90.00
#
_symmetry.space_group_name_H-M   'P 1'
#
loop_
_entity.id
_entity.type
_entity.pdbx_description
1 polymer ?
#
loop_
_entity_poly.entity_id
_entity_poly.type
_entity_poly.pdbx_seq_one_letter_code
_entity_poly.pdbx_strand_id
1 'polypeptide(L)'
;MRKKFSFAIIILILLGIMPGLALSAPQKIRVIPRSSNIIDILWQGNPGESYDIWQSTDGSVWDNIYTTGDYQEYYRVESGIEPYVNYYFLVSTAGTVTDPNNDATVTNSTYVGPAYPPHELKHYLWTDDDNLCADCHNTHTSLSDKLLNQEEVDDLCLTCHDGSMSKYDVLSGMVDTDGAFTTPLQAPGGAFGESNGHSSSSTSGTAVISESKHSLGVMPTEAPGGNPNYAGRELSCVSCHTAHNTPTRATVNYRLIVPSTPEDPDIHVGAYAVTDKVYGVERVNYKWGMNSLCDGCHADYNAPIGAGSTPASGTYQTDGKYRHPVGVAPDDVGMTTTLPLEGTGSSKKMFCLTCHYAHGSTKNTAQSAVGDEDGQTIAVNHLLRKDYWSVCQDCHDK
;
A
#
# COMPACT_ATOMS: atom_id res chain seq x y z
N MET A 1 77.56 -18.78 44.43
CA MET A 1 76.22 -19.23 43.99
C MET A 1 75.65 -18.25 42.96
N ARG A 2 75.81 -18.51 41.67
CA ARG A 2 75.22 -17.71 40.58
C ARG A 2 73.95 -18.41 40.10
N LYS A 3 72.79 -17.81 40.36
CA LYS A 3 71.48 -18.30 39.89
C LYS A 3 71.29 -17.91 38.43
N LYS A 4 71.01 -18.90 37.58
CA LYS A 4 70.56 -18.72 36.19
C LYS A 4 69.06 -18.38 36.22
N PHE A 5 68.65 -17.30 35.56
CA PHE A 5 67.25 -17.03 35.24
C PHE A 5 67.07 -17.27 33.74
N SER A 6 66.30 -18.30 33.38
CA SER A 6 65.86 -18.56 32.02
C SER A 6 64.60 -17.73 31.75
N PHE A 7 64.64 -16.87 30.75
CA PHE A 7 63.46 -16.21 30.19
C PHE A 7 62.78 -17.17 29.22
N ALA A 8 61.57 -17.64 29.54
CA ALA A 8 60.68 -18.30 28.60
C ALA A 8 59.80 -17.23 27.94
N ILE A 9 59.95 -17.02 26.64
CA ILE A 9 59.07 -16.17 25.84
C ILE A 9 57.82 -16.99 25.53
N ILE A 10 56.69 -16.61 26.12
CA ILE A 10 55.37 -17.14 25.79
C ILE A 10 54.82 -16.29 24.63
N ILE A 11 54.82 -16.85 23.42
CA ILE A 11 54.09 -16.28 22.28
C ILE A 11 52.63 -16.69 22.45
N LEU A 12 51.80 -15.75 22.92
CA LEU A 12 50.37 -15.89 23.01
C LEU A 12 49.78 -15.60 21.62
N ILE A 13 49.46 -16.64 20.85
CA ILE A 13 48.71 -16.52 19.59
C ILE A 13 47.26 -16.21 19.97
N LEU A 14 46.89 -14.94 20.00
CA LEU A 14 45.48 -14.53 19.94
C LEU A 14 44.94 -14.93 18.56
N LEU A 15 44.30 -16.10 18.44
CA LEU A 15 43.32 -16.31 17.40
C LEU A 15 42.13 -15.40 17.71
N GLY A 16 42.18 -14.17 17.21
CA GLY A 16 41.02 -13.32 17.12
C GLY A 16 39.98 -14.03 16.27
N ILE A 17 38.87 -14.43 16.88
CA ILE A 17 37.66 -14.81 16.18
C ILE A 17 37.24 -13.55 15.42
N MET A 18 37.61 -13.45 14.14
CA MET A 18 37.03 -12.46 13.24
C MET A 18 35.52 -12.76 13.25
N PRO A 19 34.65 -11.85 13.74
CA PRO A 19 33.23 -12.03 13.52
C PRO A 19 33.05 -12.17 12.01
N GLY A 20 32.41 -13.25 11.57
CA GLY A 20 32.08 -13.42 10.16
C GLY A 20 31.41 -12.14 9.69
N LEU A 21 31.93 -11.54 8.63
CA LEU A 21 31.32 -10.35 8.03
C LEU A 21 29.88 -10.73 7.68
N ALA A 22 28.91 -10.13 8.36
CA ALA A 22 27.52 -10.29 7.99
C ALA A 22 27.37 -9.77 6.55
N LEU A 23 26.88 -10.62 5.65
CA LEU A 23 26.57 -10.23 4.28
C LEU A 23 25.53 -9.10 4.35
N SER A 24 25.78 -7.96 3.71
CA SER A 24 24.80 -6.89 3.70
C SER A 24 23.72 -7.18 2.68
N ALA A 25 22.48 -6.79 2.97
CA ALA A 25 21.41 -6.79 1.97
C ALA A 25 21.86 -6.09 0.68
N PRO A 26 21.51 -6.65 -0.50
CA PRO A 26 21.60 -5.89 -1.72
C PRO A 26 20.69 -4.64 -1.62
N GLN A 27 21.05 -3.60 -2.36
CA GLN A 27 20.41 -2.28 -2.31
C GLN A 27 19.83 -1.91 -3.67
N LYS A 28 19.00 -0.86 -3.71
CA LYS A 28 18.49 -0.23 -4.95
C LYS A 28 17.94 -1.25 -5.96
N ILE A 29 17.08 -2.16 -5.49
CA ILE A 29 16.38 -3.05 -6.41
C ILE A 29 15.55 -2.22 -7.39
N ARG A 30 15.53 -2.65 -8.66
CA ARG A 30 14.73 -2.07 -9.73
C ARG A 30 14.08 -3.18 -10.50
N VAL A 31 12.79 -3.04 -10.72
CA VAL A 31 11.99 -4.02 -11.44
C VAL A 31 11.32 -3.30 -12.59
N ILE A 32 11.71 -3.66 -13.80
CA ILE A 32 11.37 -2.92 -15.02
C ILE A 32 10.68 -3.89 -15.98
N PRO A 33 9.34 -3.81 -16.11
CA PRO A 33 8.65 -4.46 -17.21
C PRO A 33 9.17 -3.96 -18.55
N ARG A 34 9.62 -4.87 -19.42
CA ARG A 34 10.10 -4.56 -20.78
C ARG A 34 9.06 -4.87 -21.85
N SER A 35 8.19 -5.83 -21.55
CA SER A 35 7.08 -6.24 -22.40
C SER A 35 6.02 -6.93 -21.52
N SER A 36 4.99 -7.46 -22.17
CA SER A 36 3.94 -8.28 -21.55
C SER A 36 4.46 -9.51 -20.78
N ASN A 37 5.67 -9.98 -21.08
CA ASN A 37 6.20 -11.24 -20.57
C ASN A 37 7.69 -11.18 -20.19
N ILE A 38 8.31 -10.00 -20.21
CA ILE A 38 9.72 -9.80 -19.86
C ILE A 38 9.82 -8.75 -18.76
N ILE A 39 10.53 -9.09 -17.69
CA ILE A 39 10.85 -8.19 -16.59
C ILE A 39 12.36 -8.22 -16.35
N ASP A 40 12.99 -7.05 -16.33
CA ASP A 40 14.38 -6.90 -15.89
C ASP A 40 14.41 -6.57 -14.39
N ILE A 41 15.26 -7.28 -13.66
CA ILE A 41 15.52 -7.04 -12.23
C ILE A 41 16.98 -6.62 -12.11
N LEU A 42 17.22 -5.44 -11.54
CA LEU A 42 18.55 -4.89 -11.28
C LEU A 42 18.69 -4.61 -9.79
N TRP A 43 19.88 -4.76 -9.23
CA TRP A 43 20.18 -4.41 -7.84
C TRP A 43 21.62 -3.95 -7.71
N GLN A 44 21.97 -3.41 -6.55
CA GLN A 44 23.34 -3.10 -6.16
C GLN A 44 23.80 -4.12 -5.11
N GLY A 45 24.81 -4.91 -5.42
CA GLY A 45 25.35 -5.96 -4.57
C GLY A 45 26.80 -5.71 -4.15
N ASN A 46 27.32 -6.52 -3.23
CA ASN A 46 28.75 -6.59 -2.94
C ASN A 46 29.45 -7.59 -3.88
N PRO A 47 30.65 -7.24 -4.41
CA PRO A 47 31.47 -8.15 -5.18
C PRO A 47 31.79 -9.45 -4.43
N GLY A 48 31.64 -10.58 -5.14
CA GLY A 48 31.95 -11.92 -4.61
C GLY A 48 30.83 -12.59 -3.83
N GLU A 49 29.67 -11.94 -3.68
CA GLU A 49 28.47 -12.56 -3.12
C GLU A 49 27.58 -13.17 -4.22
N SER A 50 26.84 -14.21 -3.85
CA SER A 50 25.75 -14.80 -4.64
C SER A 50 24.40 -14.29 -4.14
N TYR A 51 23.43 -14.21 -5.04
CA TYR A 51 22.10 -13.69 -4.75
C TYR A 51 21.00 -14.64 -5.19
N ASP A 52 19.97 -14.74 -4.36
CA ASP A 52 18.71 -15.40 -4.66
C ASP A 52 17.67 -14.36 -5.06
N ILE A 53 16.99 -14.61 -6.17
CA ILE A 53 15.91 -13.79 -6.70
C ILE A 53 14.61 -14.51 -6.38
N TRP A 54 13.74 -13.82 -5.65
CA TRP A 54 12.46 -14.36 -5.23
C TRP A 54 11.32 -13.62 -5.90
N GLN A 55 10.26 -14.35 -6.23
CA GLN A 55 9.05 -13.84 -6.87
C GLN A 55 7.83 -14.19 -6.06
N SER A 56 6.86 -13.28 -6.03
CA SER A 56 5.51 -13.51 -5.50
C SER A 56 4.47 -12.78 -6.35
N THR A 57 3.25 -13.29 -6.38
CA THR A 57 2.08 -12.61 -6.98
C THR A 57 1.11 -12.07 -5.93
N ASP A 58 1.33 -12.38 -4.65
CA ASP A 58 0.40 -12.07 -3.57
C ASP A 58 1.07 -11.69 -2.23
N GLY A 59 2.40 -11.73 -2.18
CA GLY A 59 3.22 -11.46 -0.99
C GLY A 59 3.04 -12.47 0.14
N SER A 60 2.39 -13.61 -0.09
CA SER A 60 2.22 -14.67 0.90
C SER A 60 3.12 -15.86 0.62
N VAL A 61 3.30 -16.21 -0.65
CA VAL A 61 4.23 -17.26 -1.08
C VAL A 61 5.33 -16.63 -1.93
N TRP A 62 6.58 -16.96 -1.61
CA TRP A 62 7.77 -16.48 -2.32
C TRP A 62 8.53 -17.66 -2.90
N ASP A 63 8.62 -17.70 -4.22
CA ASP A 63 9.34 -18.74 -4.95
C ASP A 63 10.72 -18.23 -5.34
N ASN A 64 11.77 -19.01 -5.06
CA ASN A 64 13.10 -18.73 -5.61
C ASN A 64 13.09 -19.09 -7.11
N ILE A 65 13.25 -18.08 -7.96
CA ILE A 65 13.23 -18.25 -9.41
C ILE A 65 14.64 -18.31 -10.00
N TYR A 66 15.66 -17.86 -9.26
CA TYR A 66 17.04 -17.86 -9.71
C TYR A 66 18.02 -17.68 -8.54
N THR A 67 19.15 -18.38 -8.61
CA THR A 67 20.32 -18.17 -7.74
C THR A 67 21.52 -17.82 -8.63
N THR A 68 22.19 -16.71 -8.35
CA THR A 68 23.41 -16.33 -9.09
C THR A 68 24.55 -17.28 -8.71
N GLY A 69 25.21 -17.87 -9.71
CA GLY A 69 26.38 -18.73 -9.48
C GLY A 69 27.65 -17.94 -9.14
N ASP A 70 27.74 -16.71 -9.63
CA ASP A 70 28.81 -15.73 -9.41
C ASP A 70 28.19 -14.35 -9.11
N TYR A 71 29.03 -13.36 -8.79
CA TYR A 71 28.59 -11.97 -8.63
C TYR A 71 27.91 -11.43 -9.88
N GLN A 72 26.62 -11.09 -9.75
CA GLN A 72 25.81 -10.44 -10.76
C GLN A 72 24.87 -9.43 -10.06
N GLU A 73 24.47 -8.41 -10.80
CA GLU A 73 23.59 -7.31 -10.34
C GLU A 73 22.36 -7.15 -11.25
N TYR A 74 22.10 -8.18 -12.06
CA TYR A 74 21.09 -8.19 -13.09
C TYR A 74 20.55 -9.60 -13.30
N TYR A 75 19.24 -9.71 -13.44
CA TYR A 75 18.55 -10.91 -13.88
C TYR A 75 17.35 -10.54 -14.76
N ARG A 76 17.08 -11.34 -15.79
CA ARG A 76 15.91 -11.16 -16.65
C ARG A 76 14.97 -12.34 -16.48
N VAL A 77 13.72 -12.04 -16.18
CA VAL A 77 12.64 -13.02 -16.13
C VAL A 77 11.98 -13.08 -17.50
N GLU A 78 12.05 -14.24 -18.16
CA GLU A 78 11.49 -14.47 -19.51
C GLU A 78 10.43 -15.58 -19.53
N SER A 79 10.11 -16.17 -18.38
CA SER A 79 9.15 -17.27 -18.24
C SER A 79 8.32 -17.12 -16.97
N GLY A 80 7.08 -17.62 -16.97
CA GLY A 80 6.19 -17.52 -15.81
C GLY A 80 5.60 -16.12 -15.57
N ILE A 81 5.74 -15.22 -16.55
CA ILE A 81 5.18 -13.87 -16.52
C ILE A 81 3.95 -13.81 -17.44
N GLU A 82 2.81 -13.54 -16.83
CA GLU A 82 1.54 -13.29 -17.48
C GLU A 82 1.30 -11.77 -17.57
N PRO A 83 0.80 -11.27 -18.71
CA PRO A 83 0.48 -9.86 -18.83
C PRO A 83 -0.66 -9.46 -17.90
N TYR A 84 -0.56 -8.22 -17.42
CA TYR A 84 -1.51 -7.56 -16.54
C TYR A 84 -1.78 -8.35 -15.26
N VAL A 85 -0.70 -8.85 -14.66
CA VAL A 85 -0.69 -9.50 -13.36
C VAL A 85 0.29 -8.77 -12.45
N ASN A 86 -0.08 -8.60 -11.18
CA ASN A 86 0.82 -8.04 -10.18
C ASN A 86 1.92 -9.05 -9.84
N TYR A 87 3.17 -8.60 -9.94
CA TYR A 87 4.34 -9.33 -9.50
C TYR A 87 5.13 -8.52 -8.47
N TYR A 88 5.81 -9.24 -7.60
CA TYR A 88 6.64 -8.70 -6.54
C TYR A 88 7.95 -9.46 -6.53
N PHE A 89 9.06 -8.74 -6.48
CA PHE A 89 10.38 -9.33 -6.49
C PHE A 89 11.22 -8.80 -5.34
N LEU A 90 12.09 -9.63 -4.82
CA LEU A 90 13.16 -9.22 -3.91
C LEU A 90 14.42 -9.99 -4.28
N VAL A 91 15.57 -9.42 -3.93
CA VAL A 91 16.88 -10.05 -4.08
C VAL A 91 17.46 -10.22 -2.69
N SER A 92 18.03 -11.38 -2.39
CA SER A 92 18.57 -11.69 -1.07
C SER A 92 19.89 -12.43 -1.17
N THR A 93 20.74 -12.29 -0.15
CA THR A 93 21.89 -13.19 0.08
C THR A 93 21.50 -14.42 0.90
N ALA A 94 20.23 -14.57 1.29
CA ALA A 94 19.70 -15.70 2.04
C ALA A 94 19.02 -16.74 1.13
N GLY A 95 19.35 -18.02 1.37
CA GLY A 95 18.78 -19.17 0.66
C GLY A 95 17.30 -19.45 0.92
N THR A 96 16.68 -18.73 1.87
CA THR A 96 15.24 -18.77 2.14
C THR A 96 14.79 -17.39 2.60
N VAL A 97 13.64 -16.93 2.08
CA VAL A 97 13.04 -15.65 2.50
C VAL A 97 11.60 -15.89 2.95
N THR A 98 11.26 -15.41 4.14
CA THR A 98 9.88 -15.12 4.54
C THR A 98 9.55 -13.67 4.19
N ASP A 99 8.26 -13.32 4.02
CA ASP A 99 7.81 -11.94 3.70
C ASP A 99 8.71 -10.87 4.35
N PRO A 100 9.58 -10.20 3.56
CA PRO A 100 10.70 -9.41 4.09
C PRO A 100 10.21 -8.14 4.80
N ASN A 101 8.98 -7.70 4.54
CA ASN A 101 8.45 -6.49 5.12
C ASN A 101 7.79 -6.74 6.50
N ASN A 102 7.56 -8.00 6.88
CA ASN A 102 7.06 -8.36 8.22
C ASN A 102 8.15 -8.38 9.29
N ASP A 103 9.42 -8.34 8.88
CA ASP A 103 10.55 -8.48 9.77
C ASP A 103 11.60 -7.41 9.45
N ALA A 104 11.54 -6.32 10.23
CA ALA A 104 12.54 -5.25 10.24
C ALA A 104 13.98 -5.74 10.55
N THR A 105 14.17 -7.05 10.79
CA THR A 105 15.46 -7.69 11.03
C THR A 105 15.99 -8.53 9.87
N VAL A 106 15.29 -8.62 8.72
CA VAL A 106 15.85 -9.29 7.52
C VAL A 106 16.91 -8.38 6.88
N THR A 107 18.11 -8.40 7.44
CA THR A 107 19.26 -7.59 7.00
C THR A 107 19.88 -8.04 5.70
N ASN A 108 19.36 -9.11 5.10
CA ASN A 108 19.98 -9.82 3.98
C ASN A 108 19.14 -9.76 2.69
N SER A 109 18.06 -8.97 2.63
CA SER A 109 17.24 -8.82 1.43
C SER A 109 17.02 -7.35 1.05
N THR A 110 16.88 -7.09 -0.24
CA THR A 110 16.40 -5.81 -0.76
C THR A 110 14.96 -5.55 -0.33
N TYR A 111 14.50 -4.33 -0.58
CA TYR A 111 13.07 -4.04 -0.60
C TYR A 111 12.35 -4.81 -1.71
N VAL A 112 11.03 -4.91 -1.58
CA VAL A 112 10.19 -5.52 -2.59
C VAL A 112 10.02 -4.55 -3.76
N GLY A 113 10.47 -4.94 -4.95
CA GLY A 113 10.19 -4.26 -6.20
C GLY A 113 8.90 -4.78 -6.83
N PRO A 114 7.84 -3.96 -6.98
CA PRO A 114 6.63 -4.36 -7.67
C PRO A 114 6.79 -4.32 -9.21
N ALA A 115 5.97 -5.07 -9.93
CA ALA A 115 5.85 -5.03 -11.38
C ALA A 115 4.41 -5.28 -11.82
N TYR A 116 4.01 -4.67 -12.93
CA TYR A 116 2.73 -4.92 -13.58
C TYR A 116 2.88 -4.90 -15.11
N PRO A 117 3.48 -5.94 -15.71
CA PRO A 117 3.81 -5.95 -17.13
C PRO A 117 2.56 -5.81 -18.01
N PRO A 118 2.60 -5.05 -19.12
CA PRO A 118 3.76 -4.29 -19.63
C PRO A 118 3.90 -2.88 -19.04
N HIS A 119 3.01 -2.45 -18.12
CA HIS A 119 3.03 -1.08 -17.62
C HIS A 119 4.30 -0.77 -16.81
N GLU A 120 4.95 0.33 -17.19
CA GLU A 120 6.04 0.90 -16.40
C GLU A 120 5.51 1.59 -15.15
N LEU A 121 6.26 1.48 -14.05
CA LEU A 121 5.95 2.14 -12.79
C LEU A 121 6.58 3.54 -12.76
N LYS A 122 5.87 4.52 -13.32
CA LYS A 122 6.33 5.92 -13.47
C LYS A 122 6.80 6.57 -12.16
N HIS A 123 6.24 6.18 -11.02
CA HIS A 123 6.61 6.70 -9.70
C HIS A 123 7.83 6.01 -9.05
N TYR A 124 8.26 4.83 -9.52
CA TYR A 124 9.26 4.00 -8.82
C TYR A 124 10.70 4.26 -9.27
N LEU A 125 10.91 4.91 -10.42
CA LEU A 125 12.22 5.05 -11.08
C LEU A 125 12.71 6.50 -11.22
N TRP A 126 12.14 7.44 -10.47
CA TRP A 126 12.35 8.88 -10.69
C TRP A 126 13.79 9.37 -10.49
N THR A 127 14.62 8.68 -9.70
CA THR A 127 16.06 9.02 -9.56
C THR A 127 16.94 8.49 -10.69
N ASP A 128 16.38 7.63 -11.54
CA ASP A 128 17.14 6.78 -12.45
C ASP A 128 16.80 7.04 -13.92
N ASP A 129 15.65 7.66 -14.18
CA ASP A 129 15.27 8.16 -15.50
C ASP A 129 14.80 9.62 -15.38
N ASP A 130 15.75 10.54 -15.53
CA ASP A 130 15.50 11.98 -15.45
C ASP A 130 14.49 12.47 -16.50
N ASN A 131 14.23 11.71 -17.57
CA ASN A 131 13.20 12.07 -18.55
C ASN A 131 11.79 11.96 -17.96
N LEU A 132 11.57 11.06 -16.99
CA LEU A 132 10.29 10.92 -16.30
C LEU A 132 9.94 12.17 -15.47
N CYS A 133 10.94 12.98 -15.09
CA CYS A 133 10.68 14.24 -14.40
C CYS A 133 9.78 15.15 -15.24
N ALA A 134 9.93 15.14 -16.57
CA ALA A 134 9.17 16.00 -17.48
C ALA A 134 7.69 15.60 -17.61
N ASP A 135 7.34 14.36 -17.23
CA ASP A 135 5.95 13.90 -17.22
C ASP A 135 5.11 14.68 -16.17
N CYS A 136 5.77 15.22 -15.14
CA CYS A 136 5.12 15.98 -14.07
C CYS A 136 5.63 17.43 -13.93
N HIS A 137 6.91 17.68 -14.21
CA HIS A 137 7.59 18.94 -13.95
C HIS A 137 8.03 19.67 -15.23
N ASN A 138 7.83 20.98 -15.28
CA ASN A 138 8.27 21.88 -16.35
C ASN A 138 9.03 23.09 -15.79
N THR A 139 10.34 23.17 -16.01
CA THR A 139 11.20 24.21 -15.40
C THR A 139 10.90 25.66 -15.84
N HIS A 140 10.39 25.85 -17.05
CA HIS A 140 10.16 27.19 -17.63
C HIS A 140 8.71 27.47 -18.01
N THR A 141 7.85 26.47 -17.98
CA THR A 141 6.46 26.53 -18.43
C THR A 141 5.53 25.81 -17.45
N SER A 142 5.91 25.74 -16.18
CA SER A 142 5.04 25.21 -15.14
C SER A 142 3.78 26.04 -14.99
N LEU A 143 2.68 25.38 -14.69
CA LEU A 143 1.39 26.01 -14.42
C LEU A 143 1.19 26.28 -12.92
N SER A 144 1.93 25.57 -12.06
CA SER A 144 1.81 25.68 -10.61
C SER A 144 3.16 25.68 -9.90
N ASP A 145 3.10 25.83 -8.58
CA ASP A 145 4.25 25.71 -7.68
C ASP A 145 4.97 24.36 -7.86
N LYS A 146 6.23 24.30 -7.41
CA LYS A 146 7.08 23.09 -7.53
C LYS A 146 7.27 22.62 -8.97
N LEU A 147 7.16 23.54 -9.92
CA LEU A 147 7.33 23.31 -11.35
C LEU A 147 6.29 22.36 -11.96
N LEU A 148 5.13 22.15 -11.33
CA LEU A 148 4.15 21.20 -11.86
C LEU A 148 3.56 21.67 -13.20
N ASN A 149 3.29 20.71 -14.09
CA ASN A 149 2.75 20.99 -15.42
C ASN A 149 1.22 21.11 -15.48
N GLN A 150 0.52 20.94 -14.36
CA GLN A 150 -0.90 21.26 -14.16
C GLN A 150 -1.05 22.35 -13.08
N GLU A 151 -2.20 23.03 -13.06
CA GLU A 151 -2.53 24.07 -12.06
C GLU A 151 -2.73 23.47 -10.66
N GLU A 152 -3.48 22.36 -10.60
CA GLU A 152 -3.76 21.63 -9.37
C GLU A 152 -3.06 20.26 -9.35
N VAL A 153 -2.65 19.82 -8.16
CA VAL A 153 -1.97 18.52 -7.96
C VAL A 153 -2.88 17.35 -8.33
N ASP A 154 -4.18 17.48 -8.03
CA ASP A 154 -5.15 16.42 -8.33
C ASP A 154 -5.31 16.23 -9.85
N ASP A 155 -5.36 17.34 -10.61
CA ASP A 155 -5.45 17.32 -12.06
C ASP A 155 -4.21 16.65 -12.67
N LEU A 156 -3.03 16.91 -12.10
CA LEU A 156 -1.80 16.21 -12.49
C LEU A 156 -1.90 14.70 -12.31
N CYS A 157 -2.36 14.23 -11.15
CA CYS A 157 -2.52 12.79 -10.91
C CYS A 157 -3.55 12.19 -11.88
N LEU A 158 -4.63 12.92 -12.16
CA LEU A 158 -5.72 12.48 -13.03
C LEU A 158 -5.35 12.47 -14.51
N THR A 159 -4.24 13.09 -14.94
CA THR A 159 -3.72 12.92 -16.32
C THR A 159 -3.40 11.47 -16.68
N CYS A 160 -3.13 10.64 -15.66
CA CYS A 160 -2.81 9.22 -15.85
C CYS A 160 -3.85 8.30 -15.19
N HIS A 161 -4.41 8.72 -14.05
CA HIS A 161 -5.28 7.91 -13.21
C HIS A 161 -6.78 8.01 -13.55
N ASP A 162 -7.13 8.67 -14.64
CA ASP A 162 -8.49 8.70 -15.21
C ASP A 162 -8.85 7.46 -16.05
N GLY A 163 -7.91 6.51 -16.18
CA GLY A 163 -8.06 5.31 -17.00
C GLY A 163 -7.41 5.40 -18.38
N SER A 164 -6.60 6.43 -18.65
CA SER A 164 -5.95 6.61 -19.95
C SER A 164 -4.54 6.01 -20.02
N MET A 165 -3.75 6.12 -18.95
CA MET A 165 -2.33 5.73 -18.96
C MET A 165 -1.95 4.78 -17.81
N SER A 166 -2.53 4.98 -16.64
CA SER A 166 -2.27 4.16 -15.46
C SER A 166 -3.08 2.87 -15.52
N LYS A 167 -2.55 1.82 -14.89
CA LYS A 167 -3.35 0.59 -14.67
C LYS A 167 -4.58 0.85 -13.79
N TYR A 168 -4.60 1.95 -13.02
CA TYR A 168 -5.71 2.31 -12.16
C TYR A 168 -6.48 3.48 -12.74
N ASP A 169 -7.78 3.27 -12.98
CA ASP A 169 -8.75 4.34 -13.15
C ASP A 169 -9.42 4.60 -11.79
N VAL A 170 -9.01 5.67 -11.12
CA VAL A 170 -9.52 6.01 -9.79
C VAL A 170 -10.89 6.68 -9.85
N LEU A 171 -11.27 7.24 -11.01
CA LEU A 171 -12.56 7.88 -11.22
C LEU A 171 -13.65 6.82 -11.38
N SER A 172 -13.39 5.75 -12.14
CA SER A 172 -14.33 4.63 -12.28
C SER A 172 -14.15 3.51 -11.25
N GLY A 173 -13.04 3.51 -10.50
CA GLY A 173 -12.75 2.48 -9.50
C GLY A 173 -12.38 1.15 -10.13
N MET A 174 -11.61 1.18 -11.22
CA MET A 174 -11.29 0.02 -12.04
C MET A 174 -9.78 -0.18 -12.20
N VAL A 175 -9.39 -1.43 -12.51
CA VAL A 175 -8.03 -1.84 -12.83
C VAL A 175 -7.99 -2.40 -14.25
N ASP A 176 -7.08 -1.90 -15.07
CA ASP A 176 -6.84 -2.42 -16.41
C ASP A 176 -6.19 -3.80 -16.34
N THR A 177 -6.79 -4.79 -17.00
CA THR A 177 -6.24 -6.15 -17.08
C THR A 177 -5.95 -6.64 -18.50
N ASP A 178 -6.04 -5.75 -19.49
CA ASP A 178 -5.78 -6.09 -20.90
C ASP A 178 -5.07 -5.01 -21.71
N GLY A 179 -4.78 -3.84 -21.11
CA GLY A 179 -4.08 -2.72 -21.75
C GLY A 179 -5.00 -1.82 -22.57
N ALA A 180 -6.28 -2.14 -22.61
CA ALA A 180 -7.30 -1.44 -23.38
C ALA A 180 -8.56 -1.18 -22.56
N PHE A 181 -8.55 -1.48 -21.25
CA PHE A 181 -9.71 -1.38 -20.37
C PHE A 181 -10.97 -2.08 -20.94
N THR A 182 -10.81 -3.20 -21.67
CA THR A 182 -11.97 -3.91 -22.26
C THR A 182 -12.64 -4.87 -21.29
N THR A 183 -11.86 -5.42 -20.36
CA THR A 183 -12.30 -6.36 -19.33
C THR A 183 -11.78 -5.95 -17.94
N PRO A 184 -12.02 -4.70 -17.49
CA PRO A 184 -11.42 -4.21 -16.26
C PRO A 184 -11.95 -4.96 -15.03
N LEU A 185 -11.11 -5.02 -13.99
CA LEU A 185 -11.49 -5.55 -12.68
C LEU A 185 -11.87 -4.41 -11.73
N GLN A 186 -12.72 -4.69 -10.74
CA GLN A 186 -13.00 -3.75 -9.66
C GLN A 186 -11.73 -3.46 -8.84
N ALA A 187 -11.40 -2.18 -8.68
CA ALA A 187 -10.28 -1.75 -7.85
C ALA A 187 -10.66 -1.82 -6.35
N PRO A 188 -9.71 -2.19 -5.47
CA PRO A 188 -9.97 -2.36 -4.05
C PRO A 188 -10.20 -1.03 -3.30
N GLY A 189 -9.87 0.09 -3.93
CA GLY A 189 -10.04 1.44 -3.39
C GLY A 189 -11.40 2.07 -3.69
N GLY A 190 -12.19 1.49 -4.60
CA GLY A 190 -13.45 2.07 -5.06
C GLY A 190 -13.26 3.27 -5.99
N ALA A 191 -14.37 3.93 -6.34
CA ALA A 191 -14.43 4.97 -7.36
C ALA A 191 -14.58 6.36 -6.71
N PHE A 192 -13.81 7.35 -7.14
CA PHE A 192 -14.10 8.75 -6.78
C PHE A 192 -15.32 9.30 -7.54
N GLY A 193 -15.73 8.67 -8.65
CA GLY A 193 -16.63 9.30 -9.61
C GLY A 193 -15.98 10.52 -10.26
N GLU A 194 -16.77 11.37 -10.92
CA GLU A 194 -16.26 12.61 -11.50
C GLU A 194 -15.66 13.52 -10.40
N SER A 195 -14.49 14.09 -10.69
CA SER A 195 -13.74 14.93 -9.75
C SER A 195 -12.97 16.01 -10.51
N ASN A 196 -13.02 17.26 -10.04
CA ASN A 196 -12.34 18.41 -10.65
C ASN A 196 -12.56 18.56 -12.17
N GLY A 197 -13.76 18.22 -12.65
CA GLY A 197 -14.06 18.26 -14.09
C GLY A 197 -13.42 17.13 -14.92
N HIS A 198 -12.67 16.23 -14.28
CA HIS A 198 -12.24 14.97 -14.88
C HIS A 198 -13.32 13.90 -14.74
N SER A 199 -13.56 13.21 -15.85
CA SER A 199 -14.38 12.00 -15.91
C SER A 199 -13.50 10.84 -16.38
N SER A 200 -13.89 9.61 -16.03
CA SER A 200 -13.19 8.41 -16.50
C SER A 200 -13.07 8.41 -18.02
N SER A 201 -11.86 8.17 -18.53
CA SER A 201 -11.60 7.97 -19.95
C SER A 201 -11.86 6.52 -20.40
N SER A 202 -12.14 5.61 -19.45
CA SER A 202 -12.41 4.21 -19.75
C SER A 202 -13.70 4.09 -20.58
N THR A 203 -13.72 3.16 -21.54
CA THR A 203 -14.82 2.98 -22.52
C THR A 203 -16.14 2.49 -21.91
N SER A 204 -16.26 2.47 -20.59
CA SER A 204 -17.50 2.09 -19.89
C SER A 204 -18.66 3.06 -20.17
N GLY A 205 -18.39 4.25 -20.70
CA GLY A 205 -19.38 5.18 -21.30
C GLY A 205 -20.49 5.65 -20.36
N THR A 206 -20.42 5.27 -19.09
CA THR A 206 -21.42 5.50 -18.06
C THR A 206 -20.74 6.24 -16.94
N ALA A 207 -21.21 7.46 -16.65
CA ALA A 207 -20.71 8.23 -15.52
C ALA A 207 -20.83 7.39 -14.24
N VAL A 208 -19.71 7.19 -13.55
CA VAL A 208 -19.69 6.46 -12.29
C VAL A 208 -20.16 7.38 -11.18
N ILE A 209 -21.33 7.06 -10.63
CA ILE A 209 -21.90 7.80 -9.50
C ILE A 209 -21.40 7.13 -8.22
N SER A 210 -20.49 7.79 -7.53
CA SER A 210 -20.12 7.42 -6.17
C SER A 210 -21.14 8.03 -5.21
N GLU A 211 -21.93 7.19 -4.53
CA GLU A 211 -22.94 7.64 -3.56
C GLU A 211 -22.29 8.33 -2.35
N SER A 212 -21.04 7.99 -2.08
CA SER A 212 -20.26 8.54 -0.99
C SER A 212 -18.78 8.52 -1.36
N LYS A 213 -18.03 9.57 -1.00
CA LYS A 213 -16.59 9.68 -1.22
C LYS A 213 -15.94 10.63 -0.22
N HIS A 214 -14.63 10.50 -0.05
CA HIS A 214 -13.82 11.61 0.43
C HIS A 214 -13.72 12.64 -0.70
N SER A 215 -14.26 13.85 -0.50
CA SER A 215 -14.25 14.89 -1.53
C SER A 215 -12.90 15.60 -1.58
N LEU A 216 -12.28 15.64 -2.76
CA LEU A 216 -11.09 16.45 -3.02
C LEU A 216 -11.46 17.95 -3.03
N GLY A 217 -10.53 18.82 -2.67
CA GLY A 217 -10.75 20.26 -2.56
C GLY A 217 -11.64 20.68 -1.38
N VAL A 218 -11.98 19.74 -0.48
CA VAL A 218 -12.85 20.01 0.68
C VAL A 218 -12.07 19.83 1.98
N MET A 219 -12.38 20.69 2.95
CA MET A 219 -11.80 20.67 4.28
C MET A 219 -12.23 19.41 5.06
N PRO A 220 -11.30 18.61 5.62
CA PRO A 220 -11.62 17.31 6.25
C PRO A 220 -12.30 17.42 7.62
N THR A 221 -12.54 18.63 8.14
CA THR A 221 -13.06 18.86 9.50
C THR A 221 -14.50 18.37 9.74
N GLU A 222 -15.20 17.94 8.69
CA GLU A 222 -16.58 17.44 8.78
C GLU A 222 -16.68 15.90 8.85
N ALA A 223 -15.56 15.17 8.69
CA ALA A 223 -15.58 13.71 8.79
C ALA A 223 -15.77 13.23 10.24
N PRO A 224 -16.54 12.14 10.49
CA PRO A 224 -16.67 11.56 11.82
C PRO A 224 -15.31 11.21 12.43
N GLY A 225 -15.07 11.69 13.63
CA GLY A 225 -13.80 11.47 14.34
C GLY A 225 -12.61 12.26 13.76
N GLY A 226 -12.88 13.29 12.96
CA GLY A 226 -11.88 14.08 12.25
C GLY A 226 -10.87 14.76 13.16
N ASN A 227 -9.72 15.08 12.58
CA ASN A 227 -8.60 15.63 13.30
C ASN A 227 -8.47 17.15 13.13
N PRO A 228 -8.54 17.95 14.21
CA PRO A 228 -8.44 19.41 14.13
C PRO A 228 -7.06 19.91 13.69
N ASN A 229 -5.99 19.10 13.79
CA ASN A 229 -4.65 19.47 13.31
C ASN A 229 -4.59 19.58 11.78
N TYR A 230 -5.57 19.02 11.07
CA TYR A 230 -5.75 19.18 9.63
C TYR A 230 -6.67 20.36 9.26
N ALA A 231 -7.16 21.12 10.25
CA ALA A 231 -7.90 22.35 9.97
C ALA A 231 -7.02 23.33 9.19
N GLY A 232 -7.55 23.82 8.07
CA GLY A 232 -6.85 24.71 7.14
C GLY A 232 -6.29 24.05 5.87
N ARG A 233 -6.42 22.72 5.69
CA ARG A 233 -5.94 22.03 4.48
C ARG A 233 -7.07 21.31 3.76
N GLU A 234 -7.24 21.60 2.48
CA GLU A 234 -8.16 20.84 1.62
C GLU A 234 -7.59 19.44 1.36
N LEU A 235 -8.48 18.45 1.33
CA LEU A 235 -8.10 17.09 0.98
C LEU A 235 -7.72 17.03 -0.51
N SER A 236 -6.62 16.35 -0.80
CA SER A 236 -6.09 16.12 -2.15
C SER A 236 -5.51 14.70 -2.26
N CYS A 237 -5.15 14.27 -3.47
CA CYS A 237 -4.45 13.00 -3.69
C CYS A 237 -3.22 12.86 -2.78
N VAL A 238 -2.47 13.95 -2.61
CA VAL A 238 -1.24 13.99 -1.79
C VAL A 238 -1.48 14.09 -0.29
N SER A 239 -2.74 14.08 0.15
CA SER A 239 -3.08 13.94 1.58
C SER A 239 -2.92 12.50 2.07
N CYS A 240 -3.07 11.52 1.17
CA CYS A 240 -2.93 10.09 1.47
C CYS A 240 -1.76 9.46 0.72
N HIS A 241 -1.41 9.97 -0.47
CA HIS A 241 -0.32 9.48 -1.29
C HIS A 241 0.88 10.43 -1.32
N THR A 242 2.04 9.92 -1.68
CA THR A 242 3.20 10.70 -2.10
C THR A 242 3.47 10.44 -3.58
N ALA A 243 3.91 11.45 -4.32
CA ALA A 243 4.32 11.28 -5.72
C ALA A 243 5.70 10.60 -5.84
N HIS A 244 6.54 10.77 -4.83
CA HIS A 244 7.89 10.21 -4.78
C HIS A 244 8.01 9.26 -3.59
N ASN A 245 8.58 8.07 -3.80
CA ASN A 245 9.05 7.27 -2.67
C ASN A 245 10.24 7.97 -2.00
N THR A 246 10.37 7.87 -0.68
CA THR A 246 11.58 8.33 0.00
C THR A 246 12.63 7.21 -0.06
N PRO A 247 13.82 7.44 -0.64
CA PRO A 247 14.84 6.40 -0.79
C PRO A 247 15.55 6.02 0.53
N THR A 248 15.17 6.64 1.65
CA THR A 248 15.91 6.55 2.92
C THR A 248 15.40 5.48 3.89
N ARG A 249 14.27 4.80 3.60
CA ARG A 249 13.75 3.72 4.47
C ARG A 249 13.12 2.58 3.70
N ALA A 250 13.01 1.47 4.43
CA ALA A 250 12.88 0.12 3.95
C ALA A 250 11.56 -0.34 3.35
N THR A 251 10.71 0.59 2.97
CA THR A 251 9.32 0.26 2.69
C THR A 251 8.90 0.93 1.40
N VAL A 252 8.62 0.11 0.39
CA VAL A 252 7.67 0.50 -0.64
C VAL A 252 6.32 0.60 0.07
N ASN A 253 6.00 1.77 0.62
CA ASN A 253 4.67 2.01 1.15
C ASN A 253 3.69 1.65 0.05
N TYR A 254 2.78 0.74 0.37
CA TYR A 254 1.81 0.23 -0.59
C TYR A 254 1.13 1.40 -1.31
N ARG A 255 1.16 1.43 -2.64
CA ARG A 255 0.59 2.53 -3.45
C ARG A 255 1.08 3.93 -3.05
N LEU A 256 2.34 4.04 -2.63
CA LEU A 256 2.98 5.31 -2.27
C LEU A 256 2.19 6.04 -1.17
N ILE A 257 1.68 5.33 -0.18
CA ILE A 257 1.06 6.01 0.97
C ILE A 257 2.08 6.93 1.64
N VAL A 258 1.60 8.12 2.07
CA VAL A 258 2.42 9.10 2.79
C VAL A 258 3.13 8.44 3.97
N PRO A 259 4.42 8.72 4.18
CA PRO A 259 5.19 8.11 5.26
C PRO A 259 4.89 8.73 6.63
N SER A 260 4.06 9.78 6.68
CA SER A 260 3.68 10.41 7.93
C SER A 260 2.37 11.20 7.83
N THR A 261 1.71 11.32 8.97
CA THR A 261 0.63 12.26 9.27
C THR A 261 1.12 13.16 10.44
N PRO A 262 0.42 14.25 10.78
CA PRO A 262 0.69 15.03 11.99
C PRO A 262 0.65 14.19 13.28
N GLU A 263 -0.07 13.07 13.30
CA GLU A 263 -0.30 12.21 14.46
C GLU A 263 0.68 11.04 14.50
N ASP A 264 1.05 10.52 13.33
CA ASP A 264 1.99 9.42 13.18
C ASP A 264 3.12 9.82 12.23
N PRO A 265 4.34 10.10 12.76
CA PRO A 265 5.47 10.48 11.94
C PRO A 265 6.11 9.31 11.16
N ASP A 266 5.61 8.07 11.31
CA ASP A 266 6.26 6.85 10.79
C ASP A 266 5.24 5.83 10.24
N ILE A 267 4.46 6.25 9.24
CA ILE A 267 3.47 5.41 8.57
C ILE A 267 4.14 4.46 7.59
N HIS A 268 3.92 3.16 7.85
CA HIS A 268 4.43 2.07 7.04
C HIS A 268 3.31 1.10 6.67
N VAL A 269 2.88 1.14 5.41
CA VAL A 269 1.82 0.25 4.92
C VAL A 269 2.41 -0.88 4.08
N GLY A 270 2.28 -2.11 4.57
CA GLY A 270 2.62 -3.32 3.84
C GLY A 270 1.39 -4.00 3.29
N ALA A 271 1.26 -4.06 1.97
CA ALA A 271 0.20 -4.80 1.31
C ALA A 271 0.58 -5.20 -0.12
N TYR A 272 -0.12 -6.20 -0.65
CA TYR A 272 0.11 -6.77 -1.98
C TYR A 272 -1.20 -6.84 -2.74
N ALA A 273 -1.28 -6.18 -3.88
CA ALA A 273 -2.38 -6.29 -4.81
C ALA A 273 -2.31 -7.63 -5.53
N VAL A 274 -3.46 -8.30 -5.65
CA VAL A 274 -3.61 -9.63 -6.25
C VAL A 274 -4.58 -9.52 -7.40
N THR A 275 -4.10 -9.80 -8.61
CA THR A 275 -4.96 -9.82 -9.79
C THR A 275 -5.84 -11.06 -9.76
N ASP A 276 -7.12 -10.91 -9.42
CA ASP A 276 -8.06 -12.02 -9.33
C ASP A 276 -9.09 -11.99 -10.46
N LYS A 277 -8.67 -12.53 -11.61
CA LYS A 277 -9.52 -12.63 -12.81
C LYS A 277 -10.70 -13.58 -12.61
N VAL A 278 -10.61 -14.54 -11.67
CA VAL A 278 -11.68 -15.52 -11.41
C VAL A 278 -12.87 -14.83 -10.76
N TYR A 279 -12.62 -13.97 -9.78
CA TYR A 279 -13.68 -13.23 -9.09
C TYR A 279 -13.99 -11.86 -9.70
N GLY A 280 -13.24 -11.43 -10.73
CA GLY A 280 -13.49 -10.15 -11.40
C GLY A 280 -13.03 -8.93 -10.60
N VAL A 281 -12.04 -9.09 -9.70
CA VAL A 281 -11.62 -8.04 -8.75
C VAL A 281 -10.10 -8.03 -8.58
N GLU A 282 -9.50 -6.87 -8.32
CA GLU A 282 -8.15 -6.85 -7.72
C GLU A 282 -8.30 -6.93 -6.19
N ARG A 283 -7.87 -8.04 -5.60
CA ARG A 283 -7.85 -8.21 -4.13
C ARG A 283 -6.59 -7.58 -3.56
N VAL A 284 -6.56 -7.40 -2.24
CA VAL A 284 -5.37 -6.91 -1.55
C VAL A 284 -5.12 -7.76 -0.32
N ASN A 285 -3.91 -8.29 -0.22
CA ASN A 285 -3.38 -8.90 0.99
C ASN A 285 -2.79 -7.78 1.84
N TYR A 286 -3.62 -7.19 2.71
CA TYR A 286 -3.18 -6.20 3.70
C TYR A 286 -2.43 -6.91 4.82
N LYS A 287 -1.19 -6.48 5.09
CA LYS A 287 -0.35 -7.12 6.09
C LYS A 287 -0.23 -6.27 7.36
N TRP A 288 -0.03 -4.96 7.24
CA TRP A 288 0.04 -4.03 8.39
C TRP A 288 -0.04 -2.56 7.94
N GLY A 289 -0.32 -1.69 8.92
CA GLY A 289 -0.13 -0.24 8.87
C GLY A 289 -1.26 0.58 8.26
N MET A 290 -2.30 -0.04 7.72
CA MET A 290 -3.41 0.70 7.11
C MET A 290 -4.24 1.45 8.15
N ASN A 291 -4.43 0.88 9.35
CA ASN A 291 -5.09 1.62 10.45
C ASN A 291 -4.28 2.85 10.86
N SER A 292 -2.95 2.74 10.96
CA SER A 292 -2.07 3.88 11.28
C SER A 292 -2.25 5.05 10.29
N LEU A 293 -2.45 4.75 9.01
CA LEU A 293 -2.77 5.78 8.02
C LEU A 293 -4.12 6.46 8.31
N CYS A 294 -5.19 5.68 8.48
CA CYS A 294 -6.54 6.22 8.66
C CYS A 294 -6.67 6.99 9.98
N ASP A 295 -6.06 6.48 11.05
CA ASP A 295 -6.11 7.07 12.39
C ASP A 295 -5.38 8.42 12.49
N GLY A 296 -4.50 8.75 11.52
CA GLY A 296 -3.91 10.09 11.46
C GLY A 296 -4.97 11.18 11.30
N CYS A 297 -5.91 10.97 10.38
CA CYS A 297 -7.01 11.90 10.16
C CYS A 297 -8.25 11.58 11.01
N HIS A 298 -8.48 10.31 11.33
CA HIS A 298 -9.64 9.85 12.12
C HIS A 298 -9.24 9.51 13.56
N ALA A 299 -8.53 10.42 14.23
CA ALA A 299 -7.86 10.20 15.52
C ALA A 299 -8.78 9.69 16.65
N ASP A 300 -10.09 9.91 16.53
CA ASP A 300 -11.10 9.38 17.45
C ASP A 300 -11.19 7.85 17.47
N TYR A 301 -10.76 7.20 16.39
CA TYR A 301 -10.66 5.74 16.26
C TYR A 301 -9.35 5.17 16.83
N ASN A 302 -8.40 6.04 17.19
CA ASN A 302 -7.18 5.67 17.91
C ASN A 302 -7.47 5.36 19.39
N ALA A 303 -8.31 4.35 19.61
CA ALA A 303 -8.72 3.90 20.93
C ALA A 303 -7.70 2.87 21.47
N PRO A 304 -7.40 2.86 22.78
CA PRO A 304 -6.49 1.88 23.34
C PRO A 304 -7.01 0.45 23.14
N ILE A 305 -6.09 -0.52 23.08
CA ILE A 305 -6.44 -1.94 22.97
C ILE A 305 -7.47 -2.30 24.06
N GLY A 306 -8.59 -2.88 23.64
CA GLY A 306 -9.68 -3.26 24.55
C GLY A 306 -10.67 -2.14 24.89
N ALA A 307 -10.57 -0.95 24.29
CA ALA A 307 -11.54 0.14 24.47
C ALA A 307 -12.96 -0.17 23.98
N GLY A 308 -13.14 -1.26 23.23
CA GLY A 308 -14.42 -1.65 22.65
C GLY A 308 -14.95 -0.55 21.72
N SER A 309 -16.20 -0.14 21.92
CA SER A 309 -16.86 0.93 21.16
C SER A 309 -16.62 2.35 21.73
N THR A 310 -15.73 2.50 22.71
CA THR A 310 -15.50 3.77 23.41
C THR A 310 -14.44 4.61 22.70
N PRO A 311 -14.74 5.86 22.27
CA PRO A 311 -13.75 6.69 21.60
C PRO A 311 -12.62 7.17 22.51
N ALA A 312 -11.47 7.47 21.89
CA ALA A 312 -10.34 8.08 22.57
C ALA A 312 -10.62 9.51 23.03
N SER A 313 -11.48 10.25 22.31
CA SER A 313 -11.88 11.61 22.66
C SER A 313 -13.41 11.71 22.84
N GLY A 314 -13.85 12.56 23.77
CA GLY A 314 -15.27 12.82 24.02
C GLY A 314 -16.00 13.58 22.90
N THR A 315 -15.26 14.04 21.88
CA THR A 315 -15.72 15.04 20.88
C THR A 315 -16.88 14.53 20.03
N TYR A 316 -16.99 13.22 19.81
CA TYR A 316 -18.09 12.60 19.07
C TYR A 316 -18.90 11.60 19.91
N GLN A 317 -18.91 11.73 21.24
CA GLN A 317 -19.80 10.98 22.15
C GLN A 317 -21.24 11.52 22.10
N THR A 318 -21.87 11.47 20.92
CA THR A 318 -23.32 11.62 20.85
C THR A 318 -23.96 10.28 21.20
N ASP A 319 -24.88 10.29 22.17
CA ASP A 319 -25.68 9.11 22.54
C ASP A 319 -26.26 8.45 21.27
N GLY A 320 -26.15 7.12 21.19
CA GLY A 320 -26.73 6.31 20.10
C GLY A 320 -25.80 5.95 18.93
N LYS A 321 -24.57 6.48 18.84
CA LYS A 321 -23.62 6.13 17.75
C LYS A 321 -22.61 5.06 18.17
N TYR A 322 -22.95 3.78 17.94
CA TYR A 322 -22.03 2.66 18.14
C TYR A 322 -20.98 2.59 17.03
N ARG A 323 -19.70 2.49 17.39
CA ARG A 323 -18.57 2.29 16.46
C ARG A 323 -18.02 0.87 16.60
N HIS A 324 -17.69 0.25 15.47
CA HIS A 324 -16.97 -1.02 15.48
C HIS A 324 -15.49 -0.78 15.82
N PRO A 325 -14.90 -1.58 16.73
CA PRO A 325 -13.47 -1.50 16.99
C PRO A 325 -12.69 -1.94 15.75
N VAL A 326 -11.65 -1.20 15.39
CA VAL A 326 -10.61 -1.62 14.44
C VAL A 326 -9.41 -2.19 15.20
N GLY A 327 -8.55 -2.96 14.52
CA GLY A 327 -7.41 -3.63 15.14
C GLY A 327 -7.75 -4.88 15.96
N VAL A 328 -8.99 -5.36 15.87
CA VAL A 328 -9.50 -6.56 16.56
C VAL A 328 -9.77 -7.67 15.54
N ALA A 329 -9.43 -8.92 15.86
CA ALA A 329 -9.75 -10.05 14.97
C ALA A 329 -11.22 -10.46 15.13
N PRO A 330 -11.97 -10.70 14.04
CA PRO A 330 -13.35 -11.20 14.11
C PRO A 330 -13.47 -12.49 14.93
N ASP A 331 -12.49 -13.39 14.76
CA ASP A 331 -12.45 -14.67 15.46
C ASP A 331 -12.37 -14.52 16.99
N ASP A 332 -11.74 -13.45 17.51
CA ASP A 332 -11.64 -13.18 18.96
C ASP A 332 -13.01 -12.93 19.60
N VAL A 333 -13.99 -12.53 18.78
CA VAL A 333 -15.38 -12.27 19.20
C VAL A 333 -16.37 -13.27 18.61
N GLY A 334 -15.88 -14.39 18.06
CA GLY A 334 -16.70 -15.47 17.52
C GLY A 334 -17.42 -15.11 16.22
N MET A 335 -16.90 -14.15 15.46
CA MET A 335 -17.42 -13.77 14.15
C MET A 335 -16.53 -14.31 13.03
N THR A 336 -17.11 -14.48 11.85
CA THR A 336 -16.35 -14.75 10.62
C THR A 336 -16.70 -13.71 9.58
N THR A 337 -15.89 -13.57 8.53
CA THR A 337 -16.14 -12.55 7.50
C THR A 337 -15.52 -12.95 6.17
N THR A 338 -16.14 -12.54 5.07
CA THR A 338 -15.56 -12.61 3.72
C THR A 338 -14.87 -11.31 3.33
N LEU A 339 -14.94 -10.27 4.17
CA LEU A 339 -14.35 -8.97 3.92
C LEU A 339 -12.82 -8.99 4.11
N PRO A 340 -12.09 -8.05 3.50
CA PRO A 340 -10.65 -8.01 3.65
C PRO A 340 -10.27 -7.71 5.11
N LEU A 341 -9.25 -8.40 5.60
CA LEU A 341 -8.66 -8.18 6.92
C LEU A 341 -7.16 -7.89 6.77
N GLU A 342 -6.60 -7.20 7.75
CA GLU A 342 -5.18 -6.87 7.82
C GLU A 342 -4.44 -7.87 8.72
N GLY A 343 -3.31 -8.40 8.27
CA GLY A 343 -2.44 -9.27 9.06
C GLY A 343 -2.09 -10.58 8.39
N THR A 344 -1.39 -11.44 9.13
CA THR A 344 -0.97 -12.77 8.69
C THR A 344 -1.58 -13.86 9.58
N GLY A 345 -1.74 -15.07 9.04
CA GLY A 345 -2.24 -16.23 9.81
C GLY A 345 -3.66 -16.05 10.35
N SER A 346 -3.90 -16.59 11.54
CA SER A 346 -5.19 -16.58 12.25
C SER A 346 -5.45 -15.30 13.06
N SER A 347 -4.52 -14.34 13.08
CA SER A 347 -4.62 -13.09 13.83
C SER A 347 -4.97 -11.89 12.94
N LYS A 348 -5.68 -12.11 11.83
CA LYS A 348 -6.08 -11.04 10.92
C LYS A 348 -7.15 -10.17 11.57
N LYS A 349 -6.97 -8.87 11.49
CA LYS A 349 -7.73 -7.85 12.20
C LYS A 349 -8.61 -7.06 11.24
N MET A 350 -9.77 -6.65 11.73
CA MET A 350 -10.59 -5.65 11.07
C MET A 350 -9.83 -4.33 11.06
N PHE A 351 -9.98 -3.60 9.96
CA PHE A 351 -9.39 -2.28 9.77
C PHE A 351 -10.38 -1.42 8.97
N CYS A 352 -10.10 -0.14 8.80
CA CYS A 352 -11.06 0.78 8.18
C CYS A 352 -11.53 0.28 6.79
N LEU A 353 -10.60 -0.23 5.96
CA LEU A 353 -10.96 -0.74 4.64
C LEU A 353 -11.48 -2.19 4.64
N THR A 354 -11.74 -2.80 5.80
CA THR A 354 -12.56 -4.03 5.88
C THR A 354 -13.97 -3.74 5.41
N CYS A 355 -14.56 -2.64 5.91
CA CYS A 355 -15.94 -2.27 5.61
C CYS A 355 -16.04 -1.19 4.53
N HIS A 356 -15.03 -0.33 4.43
CA HIS A 356 -15.05 0.85 3.57
C HIS A 356 -14.14 0.72 2.34
N TYR A 357 -14.53 1.42 1.28
CA TYR A 357 -13.63 1.82 0.20
C TYR A 357 -12.86 3.09 0.60
N ALA A 358 -11.62 3.21 0.13
CA ALA A 358 -10.75 4.33 0.49
C ALA A 358 -11.15 5.64 -0.21
N HIS A 359 -11.55 5.54 -1.48
CA HIS A 359 -11.92 6.70 -2.32
C HIS A 359 -13.40 7.00 -2.20
N GLY A 360 -14.22 6.14 -2.81
CA GLY A 360 -15.66 6.27 -2.85
C GLY A 360 -16.34 4.95 -3.18
N SER A 361 -17.63 4.89 -2.89
CA SER A 361 -18.45 3.70 -3.09
C SER A 361 -19.61 3.97 -4.03
N THR A 362 -19.77 3.07 -4.99
CA THR A 362 -20.96 2.96 -5.86
C THR A 362 -22.03 2.05 -5.26
N LYS A 363 -21.80 1.54 -4.04
CA LYS A 363 -22.73 0.64 -3.37
C LYS A 363 -23.93 1.41 -2.85
N ASN A 364 -25.09 0.79 -2.97
CA ASN A 364 -26.35 1.40 -2.60
C ASN A 364 -26.43 1.55 -1.08
N THR A 365 -26.52 2.79 -0.62
CA THR A 365 -26.65 3.17 0.78
C THR A 365 -28.11 3.46 1.16
N ALA A 366 -28.99 3.67 0.18
CA ALA A 366 -30.32 4.26 0.28
C ALA A 366 -31.40 3.43 1.04
N GLN A 367 -31.09 2.26 1.59
CA GLN A 367 -31.88 1.72 2.72
C GLN A 367 -31.47 2.41 4.02
N SER A 368 -31.69 3.73 4.10
CA SER A 368 -31.29 4.60 5.21
C SER A 368 -32.48 5.21 5.93
N ALA A 369 -33.52 4.42 6.15
CA ALA A 369 -34.59 4.81 7.05
C ALA A 369 -35.10 3.56 7.76
N VAL A 370 -34.21 2.90 8.50
CA VAL A 370 -34.68 2.16 9.66
C VAL A 370 -34.63 3.18 10.78
N GLY A 371 -35.80 3.61 11.26
CA GLY A 371 -35.85 4.31 12.53
C GLY A 371 -35.19 3.41 13.58
N ASP A 372 -34.42 4.00 14.49
CA ASP A 372 -34.22 3.33 15.78
C ASP A 372 -35.58 3.07 16.46
N GLU A 373 -35.58 2.38 17.60
CA GLU A 373 -36.81 2.16 18.39
C GLU A 373 -37.53 3.47 18.77
N ASP A 374 -36.86 4.62 18.60
CA ASP A 374 -37.32 5.98 18.86
C ASP A 374 -37.72 6.78 17.60
N GLY A 375 -37.67 6.18 16.40
CA GLY A 375 -38.11 6.80 15.16
C GLY A 375 -37.18 7.86 14.56
N GLN A 376 -35.90 7.90 14.96
CA GLN A 376 -34.91 8.78 14.34
C GLN A 376 -34.34 8.17 13.06
N THR A 377 -34.29 8.97 12.00
CA THR A 377 -33.55 8.64 10.77
C THR A 377 -32.06 8.65 11.06
N ILE A 378 -31.45 7.48 11.22
CA ILE A 378 -30.01 7.36 11.40
C ILE A 378 -29.34 7.49 10.03
N ALA A 379 -28.47 8.48 9.87
CA ALA A 379 -27.63 8.60 8.68
C ALA A 379 -26.83 7.31 8.49
N VAL A 380 -26.99 6.65 7.34
CA VAL A 380 -26.28 5.41 7.01
C VAL A 380 -24.80 5.64 6.82
N ASN A 381 -24.05 4.58 7.11
CA ASN A 381 -22.62 4.49 6.88
C ASN A 381 -22.26 4.79 5.42
N HIS A 382 -21.24 5.62 5.26
CA HIS A 382 -20.70 6.08 3.99
C HIS A 382 -19.57 5.14 3.51
N LEU A 383 -19.30 5.10 2.21
CA LEU A 383 -18.19 4.34 1.60
C LEU A 383 -18.25 2.80 1.68
N LEU A 384 -19.41 2.18 1.90
CA LEU A 384 -19.51 0.72 2.14
C LEU A 384 -19.00 -0.14 0.97
N ARG A 385 -18.41 -1.31 1.27
CA ARG A 385 -17.98 -2.30 0.27
C ARG A 385 -19.11 -3.18 -0.30
N LYS A 386 -20.23 -3.29 0.41
CA LYS A 386 -21.40 -4.06 0.01
C LYS A 386 -22.65 -3.19 0.05
N ASP A 387 -23.65 -3.54 -0.74
CA ASP A 387 -24.92 -2.80 -0.77
C ASP A 387 -25.70 -2.96 0.54
N TYR A 388 -26.36 -1.89 0.95
CA TYR A 388 -27.25 -1.83 2.11
C TYR A 388 -26.55 -2.33 3.40
N TRP A 389 -27.23 -3.19 4.15
CA TRP A 389 -26.73 -3.80 5.39
C TRP A 389 -25.85 -5.02 5.17
N SER A 390 -25.57 -5.41 3.92
CA SER A 390 -24.82 -6.64 3.62
C SER A 390 -23.41 -6.65 4.21
N VAL A 391 -22.80 -5.47 4.39
CA VAL A 391 -21.51 -5.32 5.09
C VAL A 391 -21.61 -5.70 6.56
N CYS A 392 -22.74 -5.39 7.21
CA CYS A 392 -23.00 -5.73 8.60
C CYS A 392 -23.40 -7.21 8.73
N GLN A 393 -24.24 -7.69 7.81
CA GLN A 393 -24.69 -9.10 7.80
C GLN A 393 -23.52 -10.08 7.64
N ASP A 394 -22.44 -9.65 6.97
CA ASP A 394 -21.25 -10.47 6.75
C ASP A 394 -20.58 -10.98 8.04
N CYS A 395 -20.59 -10.17 9.10
CA CYS A 395 -19.99 -10.53 10.39
C CYS A 395 -21.04 -10.96 11.42
N HIS A 396 -22.27 -10.47 11.29
CA HIS A 396 -23.31 -10.66 12.30
C HIS A 396 -24.25 -11.84 12.00
N ASP A 397 -24.08 -12.54 10.88
CA ASP A 397 -24.85 -13.73 10.49
C ASP A 397 -26.38 -13.53 10.63
N LYS A 398 -26.88 -12.39 10.16
CA LYS A 398 -28.31 -12.02 10.25
C LYS A 398 -29.04 -12.05 8.91
#